data_AF-A0A258FU78-F1
#
_entry.id   AF-A0A258FU78-F1
#
_cell.length_a   1.000
_cell.length_b   1.000
_cell.length_c   1.000
_cell.angle_alpha   90.00
_cell.angle_beta   90.00
_cell.angle_gamma   90.00
#
_symmetry.space_group_name_H-M   'P 1'
#
loop_
_entity.id
_entity.type
_entity.pdbx_description
1 polymer ?
#
loop_
_entity_poly.entity_id
_entity_poly.type
_entity_poly.pdbx_seq_one_letter_code
_entity_poly.pdbx_strand_id
1 'polypeptide(L)'
;MPWKDSELTEEQLKLRLSWFFDRSFKAVGMSRVSRVTGISRSTLARYATWEITADNDERDDARIREGKRPVAKAQPDGPQKFAEIYKITRALGVELDHLMVAISRSTDPDSFDMIMRSNLVAEFSFTTALNGERVDHPVVTPLQAPVGRARPALSVVG
;
A
#
# COMPACT_ATOMS: atom_id res chain seq x y z
N MET A 1 3.25 -10.32 -1.52
CA MET A 1 2.05 -9.61 -2.01
C MET A 1 1.41 -10.48 -3.08
N PRO A 2 0.09 -10.43 -3.25
CA PRO A 2 -0.60 -11.24 -4.25
C PRO A 2 -0.49 -10.71 -5.69
N TRP A 3 0.21 -9.60 -5.95
CA TRP A 3 0.47 -9.08 -7.29
C TRP A 3 1.96 -8.89 -7.56
N LYS A 4 2.33 -8.99 -8.84
CA LYS A 4 3.69 -8.78 -9.36
C LYS A 4 3.76 -7.74 -10.47
N ASP A 5 2.63 -7.42 -11.09
CA ASP A 5 2.57 -6.47 -12.20
C ASP A 5 2.32 -5.04 -11.72
N SER A 6 2.84 -4.09 -12.49
CA SER A 6 2.60 -2.65 -12.28
C SER A 6 1.25 -2.19 -12.81
N GLU A 7 0.55 -3.02 -13.58
CA GLU A 7 -0.75 -2.66 -14.16
C GLU A 7 -1.83 -2.60 -13.08
N LEU A 8 -2.53 -1.46 -13.03
CA LEU A 8 -3.56 -1.19 -12.04
C LEU A 8 -4.95 -1.37 -12.65
N THR A 9 -5.34 -2.63 -12.86
CA THR A 9 -6.72 -2.97 -13.23
C THR A 9 -7.65 -2.83 -12.02
N GLU A 10 -8.98 -2.79 -12.25
CA GLU A 10 -9.97 -2.74 -11.15
C GLU A 10 -9.83 -3.95 -10.20
N GLU A 11 -9.59 -5.14 -10.76
CA GLU A 11 -9.38 -6.37 -10.00
C GLU A 11 -8.12 -6.28 -9.14
N GLN A 12 -7.02 -5.76 -9.72
CA GLN A 12 -5.79 -5.51 -8.98
C GLN A 12 -6.03 -4.50 -7.87
N LEU A 13 -6.73 -3.40 -8.12
CA LEU A 13 -7.06 -2.43 -7.09
C LEU A 13 -7.84 -3.06 -5.92
N LYS A 14 -8.87 -3.87 -6.21
CA LYS A 14 -9.65 -4.59 -5.17
C LYS A 14 -8.77 -5.54 -4.37
N LEU A 15 -7.92 -6.31 -5.04
CA LEU A 15 -6.98 -7.22 -4.41
C LEU A 15 -5.98 -6.49 -3.50
N ARG A 16 -5.43 -5.38 -3.98
CA ARG A 16 -4.49 -4.52 -3.26
C ARG A 16 -5.09 -3.91 -2.00
N LEU A 17 -6.29 -3.35 -2.11
CA LEU A 17 -7.06 -2.83 -0.98
C LEU A 17 -7.38 -3.94 0.02
N SER A 18 -7.78 -5.12 -0.48
CA SER A 18 -8.18 -6.23 0.39
C SER A 18 -7.02 -6.76 1.22
N TRP A 19 -5.84 -6.87 0.61
CA TRP A 19 -4.61 -7.25 1.31
C TRP A 19 -4.22 -6.22 2.38
N PHE A 20 -4.31 -4.92 2.06
CA PHE A 20 -4.01 -3.86 3.03
C PHE A 20 -4.96 -3.91 4.23
N PHE A 21 -6.26 -4.08 3.98
CA PHE A 21 -7.26 -4.17 5.04
C PHE A 21 -7.10 -5.41 5.89
N ASP A 22 -6.76 -6.56 5.33
CA ASP A 22 -6.47 -7.77 6.09
C ASP A 22 -5.33 -7.56 7.10
N ARG A 23 -4.18 -7.04 6.64
CA ARG A 23 -3.05 -6.72 7.53
C ARG A 23 -3.44 -5.71 8.60
N SER A 24 -4.16 -4.66 8.21
CA SER A 24 -4.56 -3.59 9.12
C SER A 24 -5.56 -4.05 10.17
N PHE A 25 -6.53 -4.90 9.79
CA PHE A 25 -7.53 -5.45 10.71
C PHE A 25 -6.92 -6.47 11.67
N LYS A 26 -5.90 -7.22 11.24
CA LYS A 26 -5.11 -8.11 12.11
C LYS A 26 -4.29 -7.30 13.13
N ALA A 27 -3.72 -6.17 12.72
CA ALA A 27 -2.93 -5.31 13.61
C ALA A 27 -3.77 -4.48 14.60
N VAL A 28 -4.86 -3.85 14.12
CA VAL A 28 -5.69 -2.92 14.92
C VAL A 28 -6.85 -3.62 15.61
N GLY A 29 -7.32 -4.74 15.06
CA GLY A 29 -8.49 -5.49 15.52
C GLY A 29 -9.77 -5.09 14.77
N MET A 30 -10.33 -6.02 14.02
CA MET A 30 -11.56 -5.82 13.22
C MET A 30 -12.76 -5.34 14.05
N SER A 31 -12.92 -5.83 15.29
CA SER A 31 -14.01 -5.39 16.19
C SER A 31 -13.94 -3.90 16.50
N ARG A 32 -12.74 -3.33 16.63
CA ARG A 32 -12.55 -1.89 16.85
C ARG A 32 -12.97 -1.10 15.63
N VAL A 33 -12.52 -1.51 14.44
CA VAL A 33 -12.86 -0.85 13.17
C VAL A 33 -14.36 -0.89 12.92
N SER A 34 -15.01 -2.04 13.16
CA SER A 34 -16.46 -2.18 13.04
C SER A 34 -17.22 -1.20 13.92
N ARG A 35 -16.81 -1.05 15.19
CA ARG A 35 -17.43 -0.11 16.12
C ARG A 35 -17.27 1.35 15.69
N VAL A 36 -16.10 1.73 15.16
CA VAL A 36 -15.82 3.13 14.74
C VAL A 36 -16.53 3.49 13.44
N THR A 37 -16.56 2.57 12.48
CA THR A 37 -17.09 2.83 11.13
C THR A 37 -18.60 2.58 11.01
N GLY A 38 -19.17 1.80 11.94
CA GLY A 38 -20.54 1.28 11.84
C GLY A 38 -20.69 0.15 10.80
N ILE A 39 -19.61 -0.29 10.16
CA ILE A 39 -19.63 -1.38 9.19
C ILE A 39 -19.60 -2.71 9.95
N SER A 40 -20.43 -3.67 9.54
CA SER A 40 -20.50 -4.97 10.21
C SER A 40 -19.19 -5.75 10.05
N ARG A 41 -18.85 -6.56 11.06
CA ARG A 41 -17.65 -7.41 11.03
C ARG A 41 -17.65 -8.38 9.85
N SER A 42 -18.82 -8.89 9.44
CA SER A 42 -18.94 -9.75 8.26
C SER A 42 -18.59 -9.03 6.97
N THR A 43 -18.98 -7.74 6.84
CA THR A 43 -18.61 -6.93 5.68
C THR A 43 -17.12 -6.59 5.67
N LEU A 44 -16.55 -6.23 6.83
CA LEU A 44 -15.11 -6.00 6.94
C LEU A 44 -14.29 -7.26 6.63
N ALA A 45 -14.75 -8.44 7.08
CA ALA A 45 -14.10 -9.70 6.75
C ALA A 45 -14.11 -9.98 5.24
N ARG A 46 -15.22 -9.68 4.54
CA ARG A 46 -15.27 -9.74 3.07
C ARG A 46 -14.25 -8.80 2.43
N TYR A 47 -14.13 -7.57 2.94
CA TYR A 47 -13.16 -6.59 2.43
C TYR A 47 -11.71 -6.97 2.70
N ALA A 48 -11.45 -7.82 3.68
CA ALA A 48 -10.12 -8.36 3.97
C ALA A 48 -9.83 -9.69 3.26
N THR A 49 -10.75 -10.19 2.43
CA THR A 49 -10.53 -11.45 1.71
C THR A 49 -9.72 -11.17 0.45
N TRP A 50 -8.44 -11.54 0.44
CA TRP A 50 -7.53 -11.35 -0.71
C TRP A 50 -6.95 -12.66 -1.25
N GLU A 51 -7.06 -13.76 -0.51
CA GLU A 51 -6.59 -15.06 -0.98
C GLU A 51 -7.51 -15.57 -2.10
N ILE A 52 -7.00 -15.57 -3.32
CA ILE A 52 -7.59 -16.28 -4.46
C ILE A 52 -7.13 -17.73 -4.34
N THR A 53 -7.68 -18.48 -3.39
CA THR A 53 -7.36 -19.89 -3.25
C THR A 53 -8.28 -20.69 -4.18
N ALA A 54 -7.67 -21.32 -5.19
CA ALA A 54 -8.29 -22.39 -5.97
C ALA A 54 -8.80 -23.54 -5.06
N ASP A 55 -8.20 -23.70 -3.88
CA ASP A 55 -8.60 -24.66 -2.84
C ASP A 55 -9.93 -24.34 -2.13
N ASN A 56 -10.53 -23.17 -2.37
CA ASN A 56 -11.81 -22.84 -1.78
C ASN A 56 -12.95 -23.66 -2.38
N ASP A 57 -12.84 -24.04 -3.66
CA ASP A 57 -13.86 -24.86 -4.33
C ASP A 57 -13.94 -26.25 -3.70
N GLU A 58 -12.80 -26.90 -3.42
CA GLU A 58 -12.78 -28.21 -2.73
C GLU A 58 -13.29 -28.13 -1.28
N ARG A 59 -12.96 -27.05 -0.57
CA ARG A 59 -13.44 -26.83 0.81
C ARG A 59 -14.93 -26.53 0.87
N ASP A 60 -15.46 -25.84 -0.13
CA ASP A 60 -16.87 -25.54 -0.24
C ASP A 60 -17.67 -26.76 -0.65
N ASP A 61 -17.16 -27.56 -1.58
CA ASP A 61 -17.72 -28.85 -1.92
C ASP A 61 -17.80 -29.77 -0.69
N ALA A 62 -16.75 -29.82 0.13
CA ALA A 62 -16.75 -30.58 1.38
C ALA A 62 -17.83 -30.06 2.37
N ARG A 63 -18.00 -28.74 2.49
CA ARG A 63 -19.02 -28.14 3.38
C ARG A 63 -20.44 -28.32 2.86
N ILE A 64 -20.65 -28.24 1.56
CA ILE A 64 -21.94 -28.49 0.91
C ILE A 64 -22.34 -29.95 1.14
N ARG A 65 -21.40 -30.91 1.03
CA ARG A 65 -21.64 -32.32 1.38
C ARG A 65 -22.01 -32.49 2.85
N GLU A 66 -21.49 -31.66 3.75
CA GLU A 66 -21.87 -31.63 5.17
C GLU A 66 -23.16 -30.85 5.47
N GLY A 67 -23.88 -30.36 4.45
CA GLY A 67 -25.08 -29.52 4.62
C GLY A 67 -24.80 -28.14 5.22
N LYS A 68 -23.53 -27.73 5.30
CA LYS A 68 -23.12 -26.40 5.76
C LYS A 68 -23.10 -25.44 4.58
N ARG A 69 -23.30 -24.15 4.87
CA ARG A 69 -23.15 -23.12 3.84
C ARG A 69 -21.70 -23.07 3.35
N PRO A 70 -21.48 -22.96 2.03
CA PRO A 70 -20.15 -22.71 1.45
C PRO A 70 -19.54 -21.44 2.06
N VAL A 71 -18.22 -21.42 2.18
CA VAL A 71 -17.43 -20.30 2.70
C VAL A 71 -17.22 -19.25 1.61
N ALA A 72 -17.01 -19.68 0.36
CA ALA A 72 -16.62 -18.81 -0.73
C ALA A 72 -17.83 -18.27 -1.49
N LYS A 73 -17.98 -16.94 -1.44
CA LYS A 73 -18.10 -16.21 -2.69
C LYS A 73 -16.67 -15.85 -3.09
N ALA A 74 -16.13 -16.66 -3.99
CA ALA A 74 -14.76 -16.56 -4.50
C ALA A 74 -14.61 -15.32 -5.38
N GLN A 75 -14.31 -14.19 -4.76
CA GLN A 75 -13.51 -13.10 -5.31
C GLN A 75 -13.27 -12.11 -4.17
N PRO A 76 -12.13 -11.40 -4.14
CA PRO A 76 -12.04 -10.18 -3.38
C PRO A 76 -13.12 -9.24 -3.91
N ASP A 77 -14.27 -9.18 -3.23
CA ASP A 77 -15.29 -8.16 -3.51
C ASP A 77 -14.64 -6.77 -3.46
N GLY A 78 -13.60 -6.65 -2.62
CA GLY A 78 -13.03 -5.40 -2.21
C GLY A 78 -14.08 -4.53 -1.52
N PRO A 79 -13.66 -3.41 -0.94
CA PRO A 79 -14.62 -2.37 -0.61
C PRO A 79 -15.30 -1.88 -1.90
N GLN A 80 -16.60 -2.14 -2.06
CA GLN A 80 -17.33 -1.78 -3.29
C GLN A 80 -17.70 -0.30 -3.36
N LYS A 81 -17.67 0.41 -2.22
CA LYS A 81 -18.08 1.80 -2.12
C LYS A 81 -16.93 2.67 -1.65
N PHE A 82 -16.61 3.71 -2.40
CA PHE A 82 -15.60 4.70 -2.04
C PHE A 82 -15.82 5.29 -0.64
N ALA A 83 -17.08 5.56 -0.27
CA ALA A 83 -17.44 6.05 1.05
C ALA A 83 -17.05 5.10 2.20
N GLU A 84 -17.06 3.79 1.96
CA GLU A 84 -16.65 2.79 2.93
C GLU A 84 -15.13 2.67 3.00
N ILE A 85 -14.44 2.73 1.86
CA ILE A 85 -12.97 2.83 1.81
C ILE A 85 -12.51 3.98 2.69
N TYR A 86 -13.06 5.18 2.46
CA TYR A 86 -12.72 6.38 3.19
C TYR A 86 -12.99 6.26 4.70
N LYS A 87 -14.13 5.69 5.09
CA LYS A 87 -14.44 5.45 6.51
C LYS A 87 -13.44 4.49 7.16
N ILE A 88 -13.07 3.42 6.46
CA ILE A 88 -12.16 2.39 6.96
C ILE A 88 -10.75 2.96 7.10
N THR A 89 -10.22 3.63 6.07
CA THR A 89 -8.87 4.22 6.11
C THR A 89 -8.75 5.26 7.21
N ARG A 90 -9.76 6.13 7.36
CA ARG A 90 -9.83 7.08 8.48
C ARG A 90 -9.85 6.40 9.85
N ALA A 91 -10.61 5.32 10.00
CA ALA A 91 -10.64 4.55 11.25
C ALA A 91 -9.31 3.84 11.57
N LEU A 92 -8.50 3.56 10.54
CA LEU A 92 -7.15 3.01 10.66
C LEU A 92 -6.08 4.09 10.86
N GLY A 93 -6.44 5.38 10.77
CA GLY A 93 -5.50 6.50 10.87
C GLY A 93 -4.61 6.65 9.63
N VAL A 94 -5.12 6.24 8.46
CA VAL A 94 -4.41 6.29 7.18
C VAL A 94 -5.14 7.24 6.23
N GLU A 95 -4.39 8.15 5.63
CA GLU A 95 -4.91 9.03 4.58
C GLU A 95 -5.15 8.24 3.29
N LEU A 96 -6.32 8.45 2.68
CA LEU A 96 -6.72 7.67 1.50
C LEU A 96 -5.78 7.91 0.33
N ASP A 97 -5.37 9.15 0.10
CA ASP A 97 -4.48 9.49 -1.02
C ASP A 97 -3.13 8.78 -0.89
N HIS A 98 -2.59 8.71 0.33
CA HIS A 98 -1.34 8.01 0.62
C HIS A 98 -1.47 6.51 0.34
N LEU A 99 -2.58 5.90 0.77
CA LEU A 99 -2.88 4.51 0.46
C LEU A 99 -2.99 4.29 -1.05
N MET A 100 -3.69 5.16 -1.78
CA MET A 100 -3.86 5.03 -3.23
C MET A 100 -2.54 5.19 -3.98
N VAL A 101 -1.63 6.04 -3.51
CA VAL A 101 -0.28 6.14 -4.08
C VAL A 101 0.52 4.86 -3.79
N ALA A 102 0.49 4.34 -2.57
CA ALA A 102 1.16 3.09 -2.23
C ALA A 102 0.63 1.93 -3.08
N ILE A 103 -0.68 1.84 -3.24
CA ILE A 103 -1.35 0.82 -4.06
C ILE A 103 -0.95 0.94 -5.54
N SER A 104 -0.90 2.15 -6.09
CA SER A 104 -0.59 2.36 -7.52
C SER A 104 0.89 2.21 -7.87
N ARG A 105 1.79 2.46 -6.91
CA ARG A 105 3.24 2.51 -7.17
C ARG A 105 4.02 1.31 -6.63
N SER A 106 3.45 0.52 -5.72
CA SER A 106 4.13 -0.67 -5.20
C SER A 106 3.99 -1.88 -6.11
N THR A 107 5.10 -2.60 -6.23
CA THR A 107 5.19 -3.89 -6.95
C THR A 107 5.40 -5.07 -5.99
N ASP A 108 5.68 -4.79 -4.73
CA ASP A 108 6.04 -5.78 -3.72
C ASP A 108 5.74 -5.23 -2.29
N PRO A 109 5.71 -6.09 -1.26
CA PRO A 109 5.35 -5.69 0.10
C PRO A 109 6.29 -4.64 0.70
N ASP A 110 7.58 -4.71 0.36
CA ASP A 110 8.60 -3.86 0.97
C ASP A 110 8.51 -2.44 0.38
N SER A 111 8.32 -2.33 -0.94
CA SER A 111 8.06 -1.04 -1.59
C SER A 111 6.75 -0.41 -1.11
N PHE A 112 5.69 -1.20 -0.89
CA PHE A 112 4.45 -0.70 -0.30
C PHE A 112 4.66 -0.18 1.12
N ASP A 113 5.29 -0.96 2.00
CA ASP A 113 5.53 -0.56 3.38
C ASP A 113 6.47 0.65 3.44
N MET A 114 7.45 0.75 2.54
CA MET A 114 8.32 1.92 2.39
C MET A 114 7.53 3.17 1.99
N ILE A 115 6.65 3.08 0.98
CA ILE A 115 5.82 4.20 0.54
C ILE A 115 4.88 4.62 1.67
N MET A 116 4.19 3.67 2.32
CA MET A 116 3.27 3.93 3.43
C MET A 116 3.94 4.56 4.65
N ARG A 117 5.24 4.33 4.86
CA ARG A 117 6.03 4.95 5.95
C ARG A 117 6.69 6.27 5.54
N SER A 118 6.79 6.54 4.25
CA SER A 118 7.43 7.74 3.73
C SER A 118 6.48 8.92 3.80
N ASN A 119 6.73 9.83 4.75
CA ASN A 119 6.02 11.12 4.83
C ASN A 119 6.24 11.99 3.58
N LEU A 120 7.31 11.75 2.81
CA LEU A 120 7.64 12.49 1.59
C LEU A 120 6.64 12.30 0.45
N VAL A 121 5.93 11.16 0.42
CA VAL A 121 4.96 10.89 -0.66
C VAL A 121 3.67 11.71 -0.48
N ALA A 122 3.28 11.98 0.77
CA ALA A 122 2.15 12.87 1.07
C ALA A 122 2.45 14.34 0.68
N GLU A 123 3.70 14.78 0.83
CA GLU A 123 4.11 16.13 0.41
C GLU A 123 4.26 16.25 -1.11
N PHE A 124 4.82 15.24 -1.80
CA PHE A 124 5.10 15.32 -3.24
C PHE A 124 3.82 15.29 -4.11
N SER A 125 2.78 14.56 -3.68
CA SER A 125 1.48 14.52 -4.38
C SER A 125 0.69 15.82 -4.30
N PHE A 126 0.94 16.66 -3.29
CA PHE A 126 0.27 17.96 -3.15
C PHE A 126 0.86 19.01 -4.10
N THR A 127 2.17 18.95 -4.37
CA THR A 127 2.86 19.92 -5.25
C THR A 127 2.67 19.69 -6.74
N THR A 128 2.45 18.45 -7.20
CA THR A 128 2.36 18.14 -8.64
C THR A 128 0.95 18.24 -9.23
N ALA A 129 -0.12 18.25 -8.40
CA ALA A 129 -1.50 18.36 -8.89
C ALA A 129 -2.00 19.80 -9.02
N LEU A 130 -1.35 20.79 -8.41
CA LEU A 130 -1.82 22.18 -8.40
C LEU A 130 -1.11 23.11 -9.38
N ASN A 131 0.08 22.76 -9.87
CA ASN A 131 0.80 23.57 -10.84
C ASN A 131 1.23 22.68 -11.99
N GLY A 132 0.63 22.85 -13.17
CA GLY A 132 1.08 22.25 -14.44
C GLY A 132 2.45 22.79 -14.90
N GLU A 133 3.37 23.05 -13.98
CA GLU A 133 4.74 23.41 -14.26
C GLU A 133 5.60 22.16 -14.28
N ARG A 134 6.29 21.97 -15.40
CA ARG A 134 7.42 21.05 -15.51
C ARG A 134 8.33 21.24 -14.30
N VAL A 135 8.53 20.16 -13.55
CA VAL A 135 9.63 20.08 -12.60
C VAL A 135 10.91 20.04 -13.42
N ASP A 136 11.53 21.19 -13.63
CA ASP A 136 12.92 21.25 -14.05
C ASP A 136 13.73 20.56 -12.95
N HIS A 137 14.28 19.39 -13.28
CA HIS A 137 15.15 18.67 -12.37
C HIS A 137 16.26 19.62 -11.91
N PRO A 138 16.55 19.72 -10.59
CA PRO A 138 17.73 20.42 -10.17
C PRO A 138 18.91 19.70 -10.79
N VAL A 139 19.61 20.39 -11.70
CA VAL A 139 20.91 19.97 -12.22
C VAL A 139 21.77 19.73 -10.99
N VAL A 140 22.03 18.45 -10.71
CA VAL A 140 22.96 18.03 -9.67
C VAL A 140 24.29 18.67 -10.04
N THR A 141 24.61 19.77 -9.39
CA THR A 141 25.91 20.42 -9.57
C THR A 141 26.90 19.48 -8.90
N PRO A 142 27.82 18.84 -9.65
CA PRO A 142 28.77 17.94 -9.04
C PRO A 142 29.57 18.71 -7.99
N LEU A 143 29.60 18.19 -6.77
CA LEU A 143 30.40 18.70 -5.67
C LEU A 143 31.85 18.84 -6.17
N GLN A 144 32.32 20.06 -6.40
CA GLN A 144 33.73 20.29 -6.65
C GLN A 144 34.51 19.86 -5.41
N ALA A 145 35.36 18.86 -5.57
CA ALA A 145 36.27 18.39 -4.54
C ALA A 145 37.15 19.55 -4.04
N PRO A 146 37.45 19.64 -2.74
CA PRO A 146 38.29 20.70 -2.20
C PRO A 146 39.70 20.59 -2.77
N VAL A 147 40.17 21.69 -3.36
CA VAL A 147 41.52 21.86 -3.89
C VAL A 147 42.54 21.57 -2.79
N GLY A 148 43.29 20.48 -2.94
CA GLY A 148 44.35 20.09 -2.03
C GLY A 148 45.42 21.18 -1.95
N ARG A 149 45.61 21.75 -0.75
CA ARG A 149 46.77 22.57 -0.42
C ARG A 149 48.04 21.74 -0.59
N ALA A 150 48.86 22.06 -1.59
CA ALA A 150 50.21 21.55 -1.71
C ALA A 150 51.04 21.96 -0.48
N ARG A 151 51.68 20.98 0.17
CA ARG A 151 52.69 21.20 1.22
C ARG A 151 54.01 21.63 0.57
N PRO A 152 54.77 22.58 1.14
CA PRO A 152 56.12 22.85 0.70
C PRO A 152 57.07 21.74 1.16
N ALA A 153 57.96 21.30 0.26
CA ALA A 153 59.00 20.33 0.52
C ALA A 153 60.10 20.94 1.41
N LEU A 154 60.36 20.32 2.55
CA LEU A 154 61.57 20.53 3.35
C LEU A 154 62.69 19.70 2.72
N SER A 155 63.68 20.37 2.12
CA SER A 155 64.95 19.77 1.72
C SER A 155 65.83 19.62 2.96
N VAL A 156 66.16 18.38 3.29
CA VAL A 156 67.11 18.01 4.35
C VAL A 156 68.51 18.04 3.74
N VAL A 157 69.40 18.79 4.39
CA VAL A 157 70.84 18.82 4.14
C VAL A 157 71.46 17.51 4.63
N GLY A 158 72.23 16.86 3.75
CA GLY A 158 73.05 15.68 4.05
C GLY A 158 73.89 15.30 2.84
#